data_AF-U5EKY2-F1
#
_entry.id   AF-U5EKY2-F1
#
_cell.length_a   1.000
_cell.length_b   1.000
_cell.length_c   1.000
_cell.angle_alpha   90.00
_cell.angle_beta   90.00
_cell.angle_gamma   90.00
#
_symmetry.space_group_name_H-M   'P 1'
#
loop_
_entity.id
_entity.type
_entity.pdbx_description
1 polymer ?
#
loop_
_entity_poly.entity_id
_entity_poly.type
_entity_poly.pdbx_seq_one_letter_code
_entity_poly.pdbx_strand_id
1 'polypeptide(L)'
;MSDSELLTIGAFARACGLSASALRFYADAGVLVPAVVDATTGYRYYAPDQAATARLVRSLRAVDMPLPAVVTVLTEPDPARRASLVDDHLHALDDHLDAIRSAADAARTAMRSGTTPAVPSATGTAPETDSPSGDRDHAPAAEPNTAARRDECVVRVRGPLLAAAIDQIAAATVLDPDLPVLNSIHLEARGEDLVLTATDRYRLATRTLRTTPAAAQTPTTDFDPATAGQAATLAAEDRPAADIAATVAADDSLGTATVGEAATLTSGDLRAADIAATASAADWGAAVPDWSATVDADDLRTAASWLRRTHTVRLRPGATHLELGADAAREDRRRCRISAEEFPDYRAMLAALPPVTTRVVLNRAAALAALEECAAPTITLVVDSAGVRLGVAPMGATAAGPPMTIHFAVITLYPAVAGAVGPDVMVDLLAPDLPARIRSADDGDLLTLAMPCRPDLPEETSR
;
A
#
# COMPACT_ATOMS: atom_id res chain seq x y z
N MET A 1 0.88 -5.18 51.31
CA MET A 1 1.86 -6.15 50.77
C MET A 1 1.31 -6.70 49.47
N SER A 2 1.89 -6.27 48.37
CA SER A 2 2.07 -7.10 47.18
C SER A 2 3.35 -6.54 46.54
N ASP A 3 4.46 -7.26 46.72
CA ASP A 3 5.65 -7.09 45.89
C ASP A 3 5.24 -7.48 44.47
N SER A 4 4.70 -6.51 43.71
CA SER A 4 4.52 -6.69 42.28
C SER A 4 5.91 -6.61 41.66
N GLU A 5 6.49 -7.78 41.42
CA GLU A 5 7.76 -7.95 40.73
C GLU A 5 7.76 -7.08 39.47
N LEU A 6 8.59 -6.03 39.50
CA LEU A 6 8.69 -5.07 38.43
C LEU A 6 9.16 -5.78 37.15
N LEU A 7 8.40 -5.62 36.08
CA LEU A 7 8.67 -6.28 34.81
C LEU A 7 9.70 -5.48 34.02
N THR A 8 10.73 -6.15 33.50
CA THR A 8 11.61 -5.56 32.50
C THR A 8 10.79 -5.15 31.27
N ILE A 9 11.26 -4.15 30.53
CA ILE A 9 10.58 -3.67 29.31
C ILE A 9 10.22 -4.80 28.32
N GLY A 10 11.07 -5.82 28.18
CA GLY A 10 10.81 -6.97 27.31
C GLY A 10 9.75 -7.93 27.86
N ALA A 11 9.71 -8.15 29.17
CA ALA A 11 8.67 -8.95 29.80
C ALA A 11 7.31 -8.23 29.75
N PHE A 12 7.30 -6.93 30.03
CA PHE A 12 6.10 -6.10 29.96
C PHE A 12 5.54 -5.98 28.53
N ALA A 13 6.41 -5.77 27.53
CA ALA A 13 6.09 -5.77 26.10
C ALA A 13 5.28 -7.01 25.69
N ARG A 14 5.76 -8.21 26.05
CA ARG A 14 5.07 -9.47 25.77
C ARG A 14 3.70 -9.56 26.46
N ALA A 15 3.60 -9.06 27.70
CA ALA A 15 2.36 -9.12 28.47
C ALA A 15 1.25 -8.19 27.91
N CYS A 16 1.61 -7.05 27.33
CA CYS A 16 0.65 -6.08 26.76
C CYS A 16 0.51 -6.14 25.23
N GLY A 17 1.33 -6.93 24.55
CA GLY A 17 1.31 -7.06 23.09
C GLY A 17 1.84 -5.81 22.37
N LEU A 18 2.74 -5.08 23.01
CA LEU A 18 3.47 -3.94 22.44
C LEU A 18 4.94 -4.31 22.26
N SER A 19 5.64 -3.64 21.34
CA SER A 19 7.09 -3.79 21.24
C SER A 19 7.81 -3.01 22.34
N ALA A 20 9.01 -3.45 22.72
CA ALA A 20 9.85 -2.69 23.65
C ALA A 20 10.21 -1.29 23.11
N SER A 21 10.21 -1.09 21.78
CA SER A 21 10.38 0.23 21.17
C SER A 21 9.16 1.12 21.38
N ALA A 22 7.94 0.59 21.16
CA ALA A 22 6.70 1.31 21.40
C ALA A 22 6.57 1.75 22.87
N LEU A 23 6.98 0.91 23.82
CA LEU A 23 7.02 1.27 25.24
C LEU A 23 8.00 2.42 25.53
N ARG A 24 9.17 2.46 24.87
CA ARG A 24 10.09 3.61 25.00
C ARG A 24 9.47 4.87 24.42
N PHE A 25 8.87 4.77 23.23
CA PHE A 25 8.16 5.89 22.60
C PHE A 25 7.04 6.45 23.49
N TYR A 26 6.19 5.60 24.06
CA TYR A 26 5.11 6.05 24.96
C TYR A 26 5.64 6.61 26.28
N ALA A 27 6.75 6.09 26.79
CA ALA A 27 7.41 6.65 27.96
C ALA A 27 7.95 8.05 27.69
N ASP A 28 8.66 8.23 26.57
CA ASP A 28 9.27 9.50 26.18
C ASP A 28 8.19 10.55 25.81
N ALA A 29 7.06 10.10 25.26
CA ALA A 29 5.88 10.94 24.98
C ALA A 29 4.97 11.18 26.21
N GLY A 30 5.31 10.63 27.38
CA GLY A 30 4.55 10.81 28.62
C GLY A 30 3.21 10.07 28.70
N VAL A 31 2.91 9.19 27.74
CA VAL A 31 1.65 8.45 27.62
C VAL A 31 1.63 7.20 28.50
N LEU A 32 2.76 6.52 28.62
CA LEU A 32 2.94 5.35 29.47
C LEU A 32 4.35 5.34 30.06
N VAL A 33 4.51 6.01 31.20
CA VAL A 33 5.81 6.16 31.86
C VAL A 33 6.20 4.89 32.62
N PRO A 34 7.49 4.49 32.63
CA PRO A 34 7.95 3.36 33.42
C PRO A 34 7.77 3.64 34.92
N ALA A 35 7.41 2.61 35.68
CA ALA A 35 7.29 2.71 37.14
C ALA A 35 8.64 3.04 37.80
N VAL A 36 9.73 2.47 37.28
CA VAL A 36 11.10 2.73 37.75
C VAL A 36 12.05 2.78 36.57
N VAL A 37 12.97 3.73 36.58
CA VAL A 37 14.15 3.75 35.71
C VAL A 37 15.38 3.57 36.58
N ASP A 38 16.17 2.54 36.32
CA ASP A 38 17.44 2.33 36.98
C ASP A 38 18.39 3.49 36.65
N ALA A 39 18.79 4.24 37.67
CA ALA A 39 19.61 5.44 37.52
C ALA A 39 21.05 5.15 37.05
N THR A 40 21.51 3.91 37.19
CA THR A 40 22.88 3.49 36.84
C THR A 40 22.93 2.89 35.45
N THR A 41 21.95 2.06 35.09
CA THR A 41 21.94 1.31 33.82
C THR A 41 20.98 1.87 32.78
N GLY A 42 20.06 2.76 33.17
CA GLY A 42 19.00 3.29 32.31
C GLY A 42 17.89 2.29 31.98
N TYR A 43 17.89 1.11 32.62
CA TYR A 43 16.86 0.09 32.39
C TYR A 43 15.50 0.56 32.90
N ARG A 44 14.49 0.41 32.05
CA ARG A 44 13.10 0.77 32.35
C ARG A 44 12.34 -0.46 32.84
N TYR A 45 11.67 -0.29 33.97
CA TYR A 45 10.84 -1.31 34.61
C TYR A 45 9.39 -0.81 34.72
N TYR A 46 8.45 -1.71 34.47
CA TYR A 46 7.02 -1.44 34.46
C TYR A 46 6.32 -2.29 35.51
N ALA A 47 5.30 -1.71 36.14
CA ALA A 47 4.47 -2.45 37.08
C ALA A 47 3.38 -3.25 36.32
N PRO A 48 3.00 -4.45 36.78
CA PRO A 48 1.99 -5.28 36.10
C PRO A 48 0.62 -4.61 35.91
N ASP A 49 0.24 -3.70 36.80
CA ASP A 49 -0.99 -2.91 36.74
C ASP A 49 -1.05 -1.96 35.53
N GLN A 50 0.10 -1.50 35.03
CA GLN A 50 0.21 -0.66 33.84
C GLN A 50 -0.19 -1.40 32.55
N ALA A 51 -0.30 -2.74 32.58
CA ALA A 51 -0.60 -3.54 31.39
C ALA A 51 -2.00 -3.27 30.82
N ALA A 52 -2.98 -2.92 31.65
CA ALA A 52 -4.32 -2.57 31.19
C ALA A 52 -4.29 -1.28 30.35
N THR A 53 -3.63 -0.24 30.86
CA THR A 53 -3.42 1.03 30.16
C THR A 53 -2.65 0.83 28.85
N ALA A 54 -1.61 0.00 28.87
CA ALA A 54 -0.82 -0.32 27.68
C ALA A 54 -1.65 -0.99 26.56
N ARG A 55 -2.53 -1.93 26.93
CA ARG A 55 -3.46 -2.57 25.96
C ARG A 55 -4.50 -1.59 25.43
N LEU A 56 -5.00 -0.69 26.27
CA LEU A 56 -5.92 0.36 25.84
C LEU A 56 -5.25 1.30 24.83
N VAL A 57 -4.04 1.78 25.10
CA VAL A 57 -3.24 2.58 24.15
C VAL A 57 -3.08 1.85 22.83
N ARG A 58 -2.75 0.56 22.86
CA ARG A 58 -2.63 -0.27 21.65
C ARG A 58 -3.94 -0.30 20.86
N SER A 59 -5.07 -0.55 21.50
CA SER A 59 -6.38 -0.62 20.83
C SER A 59 -6.80 0.71 20.21
N LEU A 60 -6.60 1.83 20.93
CA LEU A 60 -6.91 3.16 20.40
C LEU A 60 -6.02 3.52 19.21
N ARG A 61 -4.73 3.17 19.28
CA ARG A 61 -3.80 3.38 18.17
C ARG A 61 -4.06 2.48 16.96
N ALA A 62 -4.75 1.34 17.14
CA ALA A 62 -5.16 0.47 16.04
C ALA A 62 -6.34 1.02 15.22
N VAL A 63 -7.11 1.96 15.77
CA VAL A 63 -8.17 2.71 15.07
C VAL A 63 -7.70 4.10 14.61
N ASP A 64 -6.39 4.23 14.38
CA ASP A 64 -5.73 5.47 13.93
C ASP A 64 -5.95 6.69 14.84
N MET A 65 -6.32 6.49 16.11
CA MET A 65 -6.51 7.61 17.04
C MET A 65 -5.19 8.34 17.29
N PRO A 66 -5.07 9.65 17.02
CA PRO A 66 -3.82 10.39 17.19
C PRO A 66 -3.40 10.44 18.66
N LEU A 67 -2.09 10.46 18.93
CA LEU A 67 -1.55 10.36 20.30
C LEU A 67 -2.11 11.43 21.29
N PRO A 68 -2.33 12.70 20.89
CA PRO A 68 -3.00 13.67 21.75
C PRO A 68 -4.43 13.28 22.15
N ALA A 69 -5.18 12.67 21.24
CA ALA A 69 -6.53 12.16 21.54
C ALA A 69 -6.46 10.95 22.47
N VAL A 70 -5.48 10.04 22.27
CA VAL A 70 -5.23 8.93 23.20
C VAL A 70 -4.98 9.44 24.62
N VAL A 71 -4.14 10.48 24.79
CA VAL A 71 -3.90 11.09 26.11
C VAL A 71 -5.19 11.67 26.70
N THR A 72 -6.04 12.28 25.87
CA THR A 72 -7.32 12.82 26.31
C THR A 72 -8.24 11.69 26.80
N VAL A 73 -8.32 10.58 26.07
CA VAL A 73 -9.09 9.38 26.46
C VAL A 73 -8.55 8.76 27.75
N LEU A 74 -7.22 8.69 27.92
CA LEU A 74 -6.60 8.15 29.13
C LEU A 74 -6.79 9.04 30.36
N THR A 75 -6.84 10.36 30.18
CA THR A 75 -6.99 11.32 31.29
C THR A 75 -8.44 11.61 31.63
N GLU A 76 -9.39 11.32 30.74
CA GLU A 76 -10.83 11.47 30.99
C GLU A 76 -11.30 10.50 32.09
N PRO A 77 -11.76 10.98 33.26
CA PRO A 77 -12.20 10.11 34.35
C PRO A 77 -13.55 9.43 34.09
N ASP A 78 -14.48 10.09 33.41
CA ASP A 78 -15.83 9.57 33.19
C ASP A 78 -15.83 8.50 32.08
N PRO A 79 -16.21 7.24 32.37
CA PRO A 79 -16.28 6.19 31.36
C PRO A 79 -17.22 6.49 30.19
N ALA A 80 -18.33 7.20 30.44
CA ALA A 80 -19.27 7.55 29.37
C ALA A 80 -18.64 8.56 28.42
N ARG A 81 -18.05 9.63 28.97
CA ARG A 81 -17.33 10.63 28.19
C ARG A 81 -16.10 10.06 27.49
N ARG A 82 -15.41 9.09 28.10
CA ARG A 82 -14.29 8.38 27.49
C ARG A 82 -14.72 7.58 26.26
N ALA A 83 -15.86 6.87 26.35
CA ALA A 83 -16.41 6.15 25.20
C ALA A 83 -16.83 7.13 24.09
N SER A 84 -17.51 8.23 24.44
CA SER A 84 -17.89 9.26 23.47
C SER A 84 -16.70 9.86 22.72
N LEU A 85 -15.55 10.07 23.37
CA LEU A 85 -14.33 10.53 22.67
C LEU A 85 -13.83 9.54 21.60
N VAL A 86 -14.04 8.24 21.82
CA VAL A 86 -13.72 7.21 20.83
C VAL A 86 -14.75 7.23 19.71
N ASP A 87 -16.04 7.31 20.05
CA ASP A 87 -17.13 7.38 19.09
C ASP A 87 -17.03 8.65 18.22
N ASP A 88 -16.67 9.80 18.80
CA ASP A 88 -16.45 11.06 18.07
C ASP A 88 -15.32 10.90 17.04
N HIS A 89 -14.24 10.20 17.40
CA HIS A 89 -13.14 9.91 16.47
C HIS A 89 -13.58 8.96 15.35
N LEU A 90 -14.39 7.95 15.66
CA LEU A 90 -14.95 7.04 14.65
C LEU A 90 -15.89 7.77 13.69
N HIS A 91 -16.80 8.61 14.21
CA HIS A 91 -17.67 9.45 13.38
C HIS A 91 -16.86 10.40 12.51
N ALA A 92 -15.80 11.03 13.04
CA ALA A 92 -14.93 11.88 12.24
C ALA A 92 -14.22 11.12 11.10
N LEU A 93 -13.86 9.86 11.31
CA LEU A 93 -13.29 9.00 10.27
C LEU A 93 -14.34 8.62 9.22
N ASP A 94 -15.57 8.28 9.63
CA ASP A 94 -16.67 7.97 8.73
C ASP A 94 -17.06 9.19 7.89
N ASP A 95 -17.20 10.37 8.51
CA ASP A 95 -17.44 11.64 7.83
C ASP A 95 -16.35 11.93 6.78
N HIS A 96 -15.09 11.64 7.13
CA HIS A 96 -13.97 11.81 6.21
C HIS A 96 -14.05 10.85 5.01
N LEU A 97 -14.38 9.58 5.26
CA LEU A 97 -14.57 8.58 4.20
C LEU A 97 -15.74 8.96 3.28
N ASP A 98 -16.85 9.44 3.84
CA ASP A 98 -18.02 9.85 3.07
C ASP A 98 -17.76 11.13 2.27
N ALA A 99 -16.98 12.06 2.80
CA ALA A 99 -16.49 13.22 2.06
C ALA A 99 -15.61 12.81 0.87
N ILE A 100 -14.68 11.87 1.08
CA ILE A 100 -13.82 11.33 0.01
C ILE A 100 -14.66 10.64 -1.07
N ARG A 101 -15.63 9.80 -0.68
CA ARG A 101 -16.54 9.11 -1.61
C ARG A 101 -17.36 10.11 -2.43
N SER A 102 -17.94 11.11 -1.77
CA SER A 102 -18.73 12.15 -2.42
C SER A 102 -17.91 12.95 -3.44
N ALA A 103 -16.68 13.32 -3.07
CA ALA A 103 -15.76 14.01 -3.99
C ALA A 103 -15.39 13.14 -5.20
N ALA A 104 -15.17 11.84 -4.99
CA ALA A 104 -14.87 10.90 -6.07
C ALA A 104 -16.05 10.74 -7.04
N ASP A 105 -17.29 10.68 -6.53
CA ASP A 105 -18.49 10.58 -7.38
C ASP A 105 -18.78 11.86 -8.16
N ALA A 106 -18.54 13.02 -7.56
CA ALA A 106 -18.59 14.30 -8.26
C ALA A 106 -17.56 14.35 -9.41
N ALA A 107 -16.33 13.90 -9.17
CA ALA A 107 -15.28 13.81 -10.20
C ALA A 107 -15.63 12.82 -11.33
N ARG A 108 -16.25 11.67 -11.02
CA ARG A 108 -16.72 10.73 -12.05
C ARG A 108 -17.84 11.32 -12.90
N THR A 109 -18.75 12.07 -12.28
CA THR A 109 -19.87 12.72 -12.98
C THR A 109 -19.37 13.83 -13.90
N ALA A 110 -18.44 14.66 -13.41
CA ALA A 110 -17.71 15.67 -14.19
C ALA A 110 -17.10 15.11 -15.48
N MET A 111 -16.35 14.02 -15.37
CA MET A 111 -15.67 13.37 -16.50
C MET A 111 -16.65 12.82 -17.54
N ARG A 112 -17.85 12.40 -17.12
CA ARG A 112 -18.89 11.87 -18.02
C ARG A 112 -19.69 12.97 -18.71
N SER A 113 -19.88 14.11 -18.07
CA SER A 113 -20.70 15.21 -18.59
C SER A 113 -19.94 16.21 -19.47
N GLY A 114 -18.64 15.97 -19.76
CA GLY A 114 -17.81 16.87 -20.59
C GLY A 114 -17.70 18.30 -20.03
N THR A 115 -18.09 18.49 -18.77
CA THR A 115 -18.15 19.78 -18.08
C THR A 115 -17.31 19.64 -16.84
N THR A 116 -16.15 20.28 -16.82
CA THR A 116 -15.35 20.47 -15.61
C THR A 116 -16.19 21.26 -14.60
N PRO A 117 -16.63 20.68 -13.47
CA PRO A 117 -17.34 21.43 -12.46
C PRO A 117 -16.31 22.10 -11.58
N ALA A 118 -16.47 23.40 -11.46
CA ALA A 118 -15.87 24.20 -10.42
C ALA A 118 -16.29 23.68 -9.04
N VAL A 119 -15.33 23.65 -8.12
CA VAL A 119 -15.51 23.38 -6.69
C VAL A 119 -16.50 24.38 -6.08
N PRO A 120 -17.41 23.93 -5.20
CA PRO A 120 -17.79 24.76 -4.07
C PRO A 120 -17.58 24.04 -2.72
N SER A 121 -17.05 24.84 -1.80
CA SER A 121 -16.75 24.55 -0.41
C SER A 121 -17.98 24.26 0.46
N ALA A 122 -17.69 23.61 1.59
CA ALA A 122 -18.50 23.24 2.73
C ALA A 122 -19.61 24.21 3.19
N THR A 123 -20.65 23.65 3.83
CA THR A 123 -21.22 24.09 5.12
C THR A 123 -22.14 22.98 5.65
N GLY A 124 -21.98 22.59 6.93
CA GLY A 124 -22.71 21.48 7.55
C GLY A 124 -24.09 21.82 8.10
N THR A 125 -24.69 20.86 8.83
CA THR A 125 -25.56 21.00 10.04
C THR A 125 -26.22 19.63 10.34
N ALA A 126 -26.07 19.15 11.59
CA ALA A 126 -26.77 18.01 12.23
C ALA A 126 -28.24 18.41 12.64
N PRO A 127 -29.04 17.66 13.43
CA PRO A 127 -28.98 16.27 13.99
C PRO A 127 -30.28 15.48 13.65
N GLU A 128 -30.61 14.26 14.12
CA GLU A 128 -31.05 13.91 15.49
C GLU A 128 -31.63 12.46 15.53
N THR A 129 -31.36 11.70 16.62
CA THR A 129 -32.17 10.59 17.25
C THR A 129 -32.47 9.31 16.44
N ASP A 130 -32.47 8.08 16.97
CA ASP A 130 -32.85 7.54 18.28
C ASP A 130 -32.31 6.08 18.45
N SER A 131 -32.15 5.62 19.70
CA SER A 131 -31.79 4.23 20.08
C SER A 131 -33.07 3.34 20.19
N PRO A 132 -33.10 2.10 20.77
CA PRO A 132 -32.05 1.23 21.30
C PRO A 132 -32.20 -0.30 21.04
N SER A 133 -31.20 -1.04 21.54
CA SER A 133 -31.29 -2.31 22.30
C SER A 133 -31.51 -3.67 21.59
N GLY A 134 -30.61 -4.63 21.89
CA GLY A 134 -30.74 -6.03 21.52
C GLY A 134 -29.59 -6.93 21.98
N ASP A 135 -29.54 -7.17 23.28
CA ASP A 135 -28.69 -8.09 24.06
C ASP A 135 -28.64 -9.54 23.50
N ARG A 136 -27.48 -10.21 23.53
CA ARG A 136 -27.30 -11.65 23.92
C ARG A 136 -25.88 -12.21 23.77
N ASP A 137 -25.49 -12.86 24.85
CA ASP A 137 -24.34 -13.73 25.10
C ASP A 137 -24.01 -14.80 24.03
N HIS A 138 -22.71 -15.00 23.76
CA HIS A 138 -22.09 -16.34 23.78
C HIS A 138 -20.54 -16.27 23.79
N ALA A 139 -19.94 -16.91 24.80
CA ALA A 139 -18.52 -17.30 24.84
C ALA A 139 -18.37 -18.80 24.43
N PRO A 140 -17.15 -19.34 24.34
CA PRO A 140 -16.33 -19.41 23.14
C PRO A 140 -16.29 -20.84 22.55
N ALA A 141 -16.14 -20.95 21.22
CA ALA A 141 -15.87 -22.22 20.55
C ALA A 141 -14.43 -22.26 20.01
N ALA A 142 -13.80 -23.41 20.24
CA ALA A 142 -12.44 -23.86 19.94
C ALA A 142 -11.74 -23.26 18.70
N GLU A 143 -10.47 -22.88 18.89
CA GLU A 143 -9.53 -22.51 17.84
C GLU A 143 -9.21 -23.71 16.90
N PRO A 144 -9.32 -23.54 15.56
CA PRO A 144 -8.69 -24.42 14.60
C PRO A 144 -7.40 -23.78 14.03
N ASN A 145 -6.27 -24.41 14.35
CA ASN A 145 -5.06 -24.57 13.53
C ASN A 145 -4.61 -23.38 12.63
N THR A 146 -3.77 -22.51 13.19
CA THR A 146 -3.18 -21.29 12.58
C THR A 146 -2.21 -21.54 11.42
N ALA A 147 -1.73 -22.77 11.20
CA ALA A 147 -0.74 -23.08 10.16
C ALA A 147 -1.37 -23.34 8.78
N ALA A 148 -2.63 -23.77 8.71
CA ALA A 148 -3.27 -24.15 7.45
C ALA A 148 -3.89 -22.97 6.68
N ARG A 149 -4.17 -21.83 7.34
CA ARG A 149 -4.85 -20.68 6.68
C ARG A 149 -3.93 -19.81 5.81
N ARG A 150 -2.60 -19.93 5.94
CA ARG A 150 -1.65 -19.15 5.12
C ARG A 150 -1.65 -19.59 3.65
N ASP A 151 -1.99 -20.85 3.37
CA ASP A 151 -1.97 -21.40 2.01
C ASP A 151 -3.12 -20.91 1.12
N GLU A 152 -4.14 -20.28 1.69
CA GLU A 152 -5.36 -19.86 0.98
C GLU A 152 -5.48 -18.34 0.78
N CYS A 153 -4.56 -17.56 1.36
CA CYS A 153 -4.59 -16.11 1.27
C CYS A 153 -4.15 -15.64 -0.12
N VAL A 154 -5.10 -15.15 -0.92
CA VAL A 154 -4.85 -14.69 -2.29
C VAL A 154 -5.24 -13.22 -2.44
N VAL A 155 -4.29 -12.40 -2.86
CA VAL A 155 -4.51 -11.01 -3.26
C VAL A 155 -4.53 -10.91 -4.77
N ARG A 156 -5.44 -10.11 -5.34
CA ARG A 156 -5.50 -9.86 -6.78
C ARG A 156 -5.13 -8.42 -7.07
N VAL A 157 -4.29 -8.18 -8.06
CA VAL A 157 -3.94 -6.83 -8.54
C VAL A 157 -3.84 -6.81 -10.06
N ARG A 158 -3.83 -5.62 -10.67
CA ARG A 158 -3.54 -5.48 -12.10
C ARG A 158 -2.05 -5.72 -12.36
N GLY A 159 -1.71 -6.64 -13.26
CA GLY A 159 -0.30 -6.97 -13.53
C GLY A 159 0.53 -5.80 -14.06
N PRO A 160 0.05 -4.98 -15.02
CA PRO A 160 0.77 -3.79 -15.47
C PRO A 160 1.06 -2.79 -14.34
N LEU A 161 0.10 -2.63 -13.41
CA LEU A 161 0.25 -1.72 -12.28
C LEU A 161 1.25 -2.27 -11.24
N LEU A 162 1.22 -3.57 -10.96
CA LEU A 162 2.21 -4.22 -10.11
C LEU A 162 3.61 -4.14 -10.72
N ALA A 163 3.75 -4.33 -12.02
CA ALA A 163 5.04 -4.19 -12.70
C ALA A 163 5.59 -2.75 -12.59
N ALA A 164 4.76 -1.75 -12.83
CA ALA A 164 5.15 -0.35 -12.69
C ALA A 164 5.55 0.00 -11.24
N ALA A 165 4.82 -0.52 -10.25
CA ALA A 165 5.17 -0.36 -8.84
C ALA A 165 6.50 -1.04 -8.49
N ILE A 166 6.75 -2.25 -9.01
CA ILE A 166 8.04 -2.92 -8.85
C ILE A 166 9.16 -2.07 -9.46
N ASP A 167 8.99 -1.54 -10.67
CA ASP A 167 10.02 -0.69 -11.30
C ASP A 167 10.31 0.57 -10.46
N GLN A 168 9.27 1.23 -9.95
CA GLN A 168 9.40 2.42 -9.09
C GLN A 168 10.11 2.12 -7.78
N ILE A 169 9.75 1.02 -7.11
CA ILE A 169 10.24 0.67 -5.77
C ILE A 169 11.60 -0.02 -5.82
N ALA A 170 11.87 -0.82 -6.86
CA ALA A 170 13.15 -1.49 -7.06
C ALA A 170 14.32 -0.51 -7.14
N ALA A 171 14.07 0.72 -7.57
CA ALA A 171 15.08 1.78 -7.54
C ALA A 171 15.60 2.06 -6.13
N ALA A 172 14.88 1.72 -5.06
CA ALA A 172 15.33 1.83 -3.66
C ALA A 172 15.87 0.51 -3.08
N THR A 173 16.26 -0.46 -3.91
CA THR A 173 16.92 -1.70 -3.45
C THR A 173 18.43 -1.61 -3.68
N VAL A 174 19.21 -2.33 -2.86
CA VAL A 174 20.65 -2.44 -3.03
C VAL A 174 21.13 -3.85 -2.75
N LEU A 175 22.05 -4.33 -3.58
CA LEU A 175 22.80 -5.55 -3.30
C LEU A 175 23.96 -5.20 -2.35
N ASP A 176 23.73 -5.36 -1.06
CA ASP A 176 24.75 -5.23 -0.02
C ASP A 176 25.00 -6.62 0.59
N PRO A 177 26.20 -7.22 0.44
CA PRO A 177 26.52 -8.53 1.00
C PRO A 177 26.35 -8.61 2.53
N ASP A 178 26.51 -7.50 3.24
CA ASP A 178 26.38 -7.43 4.69
C ASP A 178 24.93 -7.25 5.14
N LEU A 179 24.05 -6.80 4.23
CA LEU A 179 22.62 -6.60 4.48
C LEU A 179 21.79 -7.14 3.30
N PRO A 180 21.74 -8.47 3.08
CA PRO A 180 21.06 -9.07 1.93
C PRO A 180 19.57 -8.74 1.85
N VAL A 181 18.92 -8.50 3.00
CA VAL A 181 17.53 -8.04 3.07
C VAL A 181 17.27 -6.75 2.31
N LEU A 182 18.27 -5.91 2.03
CA LEU A 182 18.09 -4.67 1.28
C LEU A 182 17.97 -4.88 -0.24
N ASN A 183 18.28 -6.07 -0.76
CA ASN A 183 17.94 -6.48 -2.13
C ASN A 183 16.55 -7.14 -2.19
N SER A 184 15.60 -6.61 -1.42
CA SER A 184 14.24 -7.13 -1.37
C SER A 184 13.20 -6.01 -1.39
N ILE A 185 11.99 -6.37 -1.76
CA ILE A 185 10.80 -5.53 -1.66
C ILE A 185 9.87 -6.18 -0.64
N HIS A 186 9.54 -5.44 0.42
CA HIS A 186 8.57 -5.85 1.41
C HIS A 186 7.16 -5.59 0.90
N LEU A 187 6.36 -6.64 0.78
CA LEU A 187 4.97 -6.60 0.35
C LEU A 187 4.08 -6.80 1.57
N GLU A 188 3.11 -5.92 1.77
CA GLU A 188 2.08 -6.03 2.79
C GLU A 188 0.72 -5.92 2.15
N ALA A 189 -0.09 -6.97 2.27
CA ALA A 189 -1.49 -6.92 1.90
C ALA A 189 -2.34 -6.69 3.15
N ARG A 190 -3.21 -5.68 3.11
CA ARG A 190 -4.15 -5.36 4.19
C ARG A 190 -5.47 -4.92 3.61
N GLY A 191 -6.54 -5.68 3.88
CA GLY A 191 -7.86 -5.40 3.33
C GLY A 191 -7.83 -5.19 1.81
N GLU A 192 -8.07 -3.95 1.37
CA GLU A 192 -8.08 -3.58 -0.05
C GLU A 192 -6.76 -3.05 -0.61
N ASP A 193 -5.69 -2.97 0.19
CA ASP A 193 -4.42 -2.38 -0.20
C ASP A 193 -3.28 -3.42 -0.24
N LEU A 194 -2.41 -3.27 -1.23
CA LEU A 194 -1.11 -3.93 -1.31
C LEU A 194 -0.02 -2.84 -1.29
N VAL A 195 0.75 -2.79 -0.22
CA VAL A 195 1.85 -1.85 -0.03
C VAL A 195 3.17 -2.53 -0.37
N LEU A 196 3.97 -1.91 -1.22
CA LEU A 196 5.31 -2.32 -1.59
C LEU A 196 6.31 -1.34 -0.97
N THR A 197 7.31 -1.84 -0.25
CA THR A 197 8.33 -1.01 0.40
C THR A 197 9.74 -1.53 0.09
N ALA A 198 10.67 -0.65 -0.27
CA ALA A 198 12.09 -0.99 -0.40
C ALA A 198 12.97 0.11 0.17
N THR A 199 14.18 -0.26 0.59
CA THR A 199 15.17 0.69 1.11
C THR A 199 16.61 0.23 0.86
N ASP A 200 17.49 1.19 0.66
CA ASP A 200 18.93 0.98 0.43
C ASP A 200 19.81 1.73 1.44
N ARG A 201 19.24 2.03 2.62
CA ARG A 201 19.79 2.86 3.71
C ARG A 201 19.78 4.36 3.47
N TYR A 202 19.79 4.81 2.20
CA TYR A 202 19.84 6.23 1.87
C TYR A 202 18.50 6.76 1.36
N ARG A 203 17.67 5.87 0.83
CA ARG A 203 16.27 6.15 0.51
C ARG A 203 15.38 5.01 0.97
N LEU A 204 14.10 5.35 1.17
CA LEU A 204 13.04 4.39 1.39
C LEU A 204 11.86 4.77 0.48
N ALA A 205 11.39 3.83 -0.33
CA ALA A 205 10.25 4.06 -1.22
C ALA A 205 9.09 3.15 -0.81
N THR A 206 7.88 3.70 -0.76
CA THR A 206 6.62 2.98 -0.51
C THR A 206 5.64 3.26 -1.64
N ARG A 207 5.06 2.22 -2.24
CA ARG A 207 3.97 2.33 -3.23
C ARG A 207 2.76 1.54 -2.75
N THR A 208 1.60 2.19 -2.69
CA THR A 208 0.32 1.53 -2.39
C THR A 208 -0.41 1.20 -3.69
N LEU A 209 -0.93 -0.01 -3.79
CA LEU A 209 -1.77 -0.48 -4.88
C LEU A 209 -3.12 -0.93 -4.34
N ARG A 210 -4.20 -0.59 -5.05
CA ARG A 210 -5.51 -1.17 -4.76
C ARG A 210 -5.58 -2.61 -5.25
N THR A 211 -6.01 -3.48 -4.36
CA THR A 211 -6.36 -4.85 -4.68
C THR A 211 -7.71 -4.86 -5.40
N THR A 212 -7.85 -5.79 -6.34
CA THR A 212 -9.12 -6.05 -7.01
C THR A 212 -9.86 -7.09 -6.17
N PRO A 213 -11.09 -6.84 -5.73
CA PRO A 213 -11.86 -7.86 -5.03
C PRO A 213 -12.00 -9.10 -5.92
N ALA A 214 -12.07 -10.28 -5.29
CA ALA A 214 -12.45 -11.50 -6.00
C ALA A 214 -13.87 -11.29 -6.53
N ALA A 215 -14.00 -10.93 -7.82
CA ALA A 215 -15.31 -10.85 -8.44
C ALA A 215 -16.01 -12.19 -8.21
N ALA A 216 -17.22 -12.14 -7.62
CA ALA A 216 -18.14 -13.26 -7.62
C ALA A 216 -18.12 -13.84 -9.03
N GLN A 217 -17.70 -15.10 -9.16
CA GLN A 217 -17.95 -15.84 -10.36
C GLN A 217 -19.47 -15.85 -10.50
N THR A 218 -20.03 -14.96 -11.31
CA THR A 218 -21.40 -15.14 -11.78
C THR A 218 -21.38 -16.54 -12.38
N PRO A 219 -22.21 -17.48 -11.89
CA PRO A 219 -22.30 -18.76 -12.54
C PRO A 219 -22.73 -18.45 -13.97
N THR A 220 -21.81 -18.64 -14.92
CA THR A 220 -22.11 -18.71 -16.33
C THR A 220 -23.08 -19.87 -16.43
N THR A 221 -24.36 -19.54 -16.34
CA THR A 221 -25.42 -20.44 -16.75
C THR A 221 -25.23 -20.50 -18.25
N ASP A 222 -24.72 -21.62 -18.74
CA ASP A 222 -24.73 -21.95 -20.16
C ASP A 222 -26.15 -21.69 -20.67
N PHE A 223 -26.31 -20.57 -21.39
CA PHE A 223 -27.47 -20.35 -22.22
C PHE A 223 -27.20 -21.12 -23.51
N ASP A 224 -27.78 -22.31 -23.59
CA ASP A 224 -27.90 -23.11 -24.79
C ASP A 224 -28.67 -22.32 -25.87
N PRO A 225 -28.05 -21.93 -27.00
CA PRO A 225 -28.70 -21.15 -28.03
C PRO A 225 -29.51 -22.08 -28.95
N ALA A 226 -30.52 -22.75 -28.42
CA ALA A 226 -31.40 -23.64 -29.20
C ALA A 226 -32.90 -23.37 -29.01
N THR A 227 -33.31 -22.33 -28.26
CA THR A 227 -34.74 -22.06 -28.06
C THR A 227 -35.06 -20.58 -27.93
N ALA A 228 -34.82 -19.80 -28.99
CA ALA A 228 -35.46 -18.48 -29.16
C ALA A 228 -35.41 -18.07 -30.64
N GLY A 229 -36.14 -18.81 -31.47
CA GLY A 229 -36.22 -18.55 -32.91
C GLY A 229 -37.65 -18.64 -33.41
N GLN A 230 -38.55 -17.77 -32.92
CA GLN A 230 -39.77 -17.45 -33.65
C GLN A 230 -40.43 -16.16 -33.15
N ALA A 231 -40.87 -15.37 -34.14
CA ALA A 231 -41.66 -14.13 -34.08
C ALA A 231 -40.88 -12.83 -33.83
N ALA A 232 -40.42 -12.20 -34.91
CA ALA A 232 -40.92 -10.88 -35.32
C ALA A 232 -40.43 -10.52 -36.73
N THR A 233 -41.32 -9.90 -37.48
CA THR A 233 -41.33 -9.73 -38.93
C THR A 233 -41.39 -8.23 -39.26
N LEU A 234 -40.73 -7.82 -40.35
CA LEU A 234 -40.90 -6.62 -41.21
C LEU A 234 -40.33 -5.23 -40.78
N ALA A 235 -39.42 -4.74 -41.63
CA ALA A 235 -39.36 -3.42 -42.32
C ALA A 235 -37.87 -3.01 -42.50
N ALA A 236 -37.21 -3.17 -43.65
CA ALA A 236 -37.29 -2.42 -44.94
C ALA A 236 -36.69 -0.99 -44.90
N GLU A 237 -36.00 -0.64 -45.99
CA GLU A 237 -35.24 0.60 -46.36
C GLU A 237 -33.73 0.53 -46.04
N ASP A 238 -32.77 0.27 -46.95
CA ASP A 238 -32.41 0.76 -48.31
C ASP A 238 -31.40 1.94 -48.33
N ARG A 239 -30.09 1.57 -48.37
CA ARG A 239 -28.93 2.14 -49.15
C ARG A 239 -28.46 3.62 -49.00
N PRO A 240 -27.28 4.03 -49.56
CA PRO A 240 -25.89 3.50 -49.41
C PRO A 240 -24.80 4.62 -49.42
N ALA A 241 -23.52 4.23 -49.67
CA ALA A 241 -22.31 4.98 -50.11
C ALA A 241 -21.26 5.28 -49.02
N ALA A 242 -19.95 5.10 -49.18
CA ALA A 242 -19.08 4.71 -50.30
C ALA A 242 -17.70 4.24 -49.79
N ASP A 243 -17.00 3.48 -50.64
CA ASP A 243 -15.55 3.35 -50.89
C ASP A 243 -14.52 3.38 -49.74
N ILE A 244 -13.60 2.41 -49.73
CA ILE A 244 -12.27 2.50 -50.37
C ILE A 244 -11.45 1.21 -50.09
N ALA A 245 -11.00 0.61 -51.21
CA ALA A 245 -9.78 -0.15 -51.48
C ALA A 245 -9.33 -1.37 -50.63
N ALA A 246 -9.21 -2.47 -51.38
CA ALA A 246 -8.49 -3.70 -51.15
C ALA A 246 -6.99 -3.54 -50.86
N THR A 247 -6.38 -4.57 -50.25
CA THR A 247 -5.30 -5.32 -50.90
C THR A 247 -5.29 -6.76 -50.40
N VAL A 248 -5.47 -7.68 -51.34
CA VAL A 248 -5.25 -9.13 -51.23
C VAL A 248 -3.78 -9.40 -51.53
N ALA A 249 -3.14 -10.25 -50.74
CA ALA A 249 -1.99 -11.02 -51.16
C ALA A 249 -2.25 -12.48 -50.76
N ALA A 250 -2.55 -13.30 -51.76
CA ALA A 250 -2.43 -14.74 -51.71
C ALA A 250 -1.00 -15.10 -52.13
N ASP A 251 -0.39 -16.10 -51.49
CA ASP A 251 0.16 -17.22 -52.26
C ASP A 251 0.29 -18.50 -51.43
N ASP A 252 0.10 -19.59 -52.17
CA ASP A 252 0.24 -21.04 -51.97
C ASP A 252 1.18 -21.54 -50.83
N SER A 253 0.96 -22.70 -50.18
CA SER A 253 0.73 -24.01 -50.80
C SER A 253 0.46 -25.13 -49.76
N LEU A 254 -0.45 -26.04 -50.15
CA LEU A 254 -0.46 -27.51 -50.03
C LEU A 254 -0.22 -28.23 -48.68
N GLY A 255 -1.24 -29.00 -48.28
CA GLY A 255 -1.15 -30.10 -47.32
C GLY A 255 -2.50 -30.79 -47.08
N THR A 256 -2.87 -31.70 -47.99
CA THR A 256 -4.07 -32.57 -47.92
C THR A 256 -3.94 -33.68 -46.87
N ALA A 257 -4.97 -33.92 -46.04
CA ALA A 257 -5.32 -35.25 -45.52
C ALA A 257 -6.74 -35.31 -44.89
N THR A 258 -7.62 -36.04 -45.59
CA THR A 258 -8.64 -37.01 -45.11
C THR A 258 -9.63 -36.65 -43.98
N VAL A 259 -10.92 -36.67 -44.35
CA VAL A 259 -12.10 -36.89 -43.51
C VAL A 259 -12.28 -38.39 -43.23
N GLY A 260 -12.60 -38.77 -41.99
CA GLY A 260 -13.12 -40.10 -41.69
C GLY A 260 -13.24 -40.42 -40.20
N GLU A 261 -14.50 -40.69 -39.80
CA GLU A 261 -14.89 -41.66 -38.77
C GLU A 261 -15.14 -41.19 -37.31
N ALA A 262 -16.40 -40.81 -37.11
CA ALA A 262 -17.37 -41.42 -36.20
C ALA A 262 -16.93 -41.80 -34.76
N ALA A 263 -17.58 -41.10 -33.84
CA ALA A 263 -17.75 -41.44 -32.44
C ALA A 263 -18.44 -42.79 -32.24
N THR A 264 -17.88 -43.61 -31.36
CA THR A 264 -18.61 -44.58 -30.54
C THR A 264 -17.84 -44.78 -29.24
N LEU A 265 -18.31 -44.18 -28.13
CA LEU A 265 -18.09 -44.75 -26.80
C LEU A 265 -19.34 -44.56 -25.94
N THR A 266 -19.62 -45.64 -25.24
CA THR A 266 -20.90 -46.12 -24.77
C THR A 266 -21.16 -45.68 -23.33
N SER A 267 -22.43 -45.45 -23.01
CA SER A 267 -22.96 -45.32 -21.66
C SER A 267 -22.83 -46.62 -20.86
N GLY A 268 -22.45 -46.50 -19.57
CA GLY A 268 -22.40 -47.55 -18.54
C GLY A 268 -21.09 -47.44 -17.74
N ASP A 269 -21.01 -47.22 -16.44
CA ASP A 269 -21.96 -47.38 -15.34
C ASP A 269 -21.65 -46.38 -14.23
N LEU A 270 -22.70 -45.79 -13.67
CA LEU A 270 -22.70 -45.12 -12.37
C LEU A 270 -22.73 -46.18 -11.27
N ARG A 271 -21.69 -46.27 -10.43
CA ARG A 271 -21.81 -46.67 -9.02
C ARG A 271 -20.78 -46.00 -8.11
N ALA A 272 -21.30 -45.01 -7.38
CA ALA A 272 -21.11 -44.68 -5.97
C ALA A 272 -19.90 -45.22 -5.20
N ALA A 273 -18.99 -44.31 -4.87
CA ALA A 273 -18.26 -44.12 -3.61
C ALA A 273 -17.49 -42.79 -3.79
N ASP A 274 -17.53 -41.74 -2.99
CA ASP A 274 -18.08 -41.48 -1.66
C ASP A 274 -18.42 -39.98 -1.57
N ILE A 275 -19.46 -39.70 -0.79
CA ILE A 275 -19.93 -38.38 -0.42
C ILE A 275 -18.95 -37.81 0.61
N ALA A 276 -18.15 -36.81 0.23
CA ALA A 276 -17.60 -35.81 1.15
C ALA A 276 -17.12 -34.58 0.39
N ALA A 277 -17.41 -33.41 0.95
CA ALA A 277 -17.05 -32.07 0.47
C ALA A 277 -17.92 -31.48 -0.66
N THR A 278 -19.23 -31.44 -0.45
CA THR A 278 -19.97 -30.21 -0.77
C THR A 278 -19.50 -29.11 0.18
N ALA A 279 -18.40 -28.44 -0.16
CA ALA A 279 -18.08 -27.14 0.41
C ALA A 279 -19.10 -26.15 -0.15
N SER A 280 -20.01 -25.75 0.73
CA SER A 280 -21.06 -24.76 0.52
C SER A 280 -20.59 -23.56 -0.29
N ALA A 281 -21.31 -23.27 -1.37
CA ALA A 281 -21.21 -22.07 -2.19
C ALA A 281 -21.78 -20.81 -1.50
N ALA A 282 -21.50 -20.62 -0.21
CA ALA A 282 -22.00 -19.48 0.55
C ALA A 282 -20.97 -19.04 1.60
N ASP A 283 -19.89 -18.39 1.15
CA ASP A 283 -19.08 -17.52 2.01
C ASP A 283 -18.28 -16.49 1.18
N TRP A 284 -18.96 -15.72 0.34
CA TRP A 284 -18.35 -14.64 -0.46
C TRP A 284 -18.42 -13.31 0.29
N GLY A 285 -17.78 -13.29 1.45
CA GLY A 285 -17.55 -12.10 2.27
C GLY A 285 -16.29 -12.22 3.13
N ALA A 286 -15.38 -13.16 2.82
CA ALA A 286 -14.17 -13.36 3.60
C ALA A 286 -13.17 -12.24 3.29
N ALA A 287 -12.85 -11.43 4.30
CA ALA A 287 -11.76 -10.47 4.27
C ALA A 287 -10.48 -11.13 3.76
N VAL A 288 -9.80 -10.51 2.79
CA VAL A 288 -8.48 -10.94 2.33
C VAL A 288 -7.56 -10.95 3.56
N PRO A 289 -6.98 -12.09 3.98
CA PRO A 289 -6.17 -12.13 5.18
C PRO A 289 -5.00 -11.16 5.08
N ASP A 290 -4.75 -10.40 6.15
CA ASP A 290 -3.56 -9.56 6.21
C ASP A 290 -2.30 -10.43 6.20
N TRP A 291 -1.36 -10.13 5.32
CA TRP A 291 -0.06 -10.80 5.27
C TRP A 291 1.05 -9.84 4.87
N SER A 292 2.27 -10.19 5.28
CA SER A 292 3.48 -9.50 4.89
C SER A 292 4.54 -10.49 4.46
N ALA A 293 5.29 -10.20 3.40
CA ALA A 293 6.42 -10.99 2.95
C ALA A 293 7.53 -10.10 2.38
N THR A 294 8.76 -10.42 2.71
CA THR A 294 9.95 -9.75 2.18
C THR A 294 10.47 -10.54 0.99
N VAL A 295 10.33 -10.01 -0.23
CA VAL A 295 10.49 -10.77 -1.47
C VAL A 295 11.73 -10.31 -2.23
N ASP A 296 12.52 -11.24 -2.74
CA ASP A 296 13.71 -10.96 -3.54
C ASP A 296 13.40 -10.04 -4.73
N ALA A 297 14.14 -8.93 -4.83
CA ALA A 297 13.86 -7.89 -5.81
C ALA A 297 14.21 -8.31 -7.25
N ASP A 298 15.22 -9.16 -7.44
CA ASP A 298 15.62 -9.65 -8.75
C ASP A 298 14.60 -10.62 -9.34
N ASP A 299 14.01 -11.47 -8.51
CA ASP A 299 12.93 -12.35 -8.92
C ASP A 299 11.69 -11.55 -9.36
N LEU A 300 11.35 -10.49 -8.62
CA LEU A 300 10.24 -9.58 -8.98
C LEU A 300 10.52 -8.80 -10.27
N ARG A 301 11.75 -8.28 -10.44
CA ARG A 301 12.19 -7.63 -11.69
C ARG A 301 12.11 -8.58 -12.88
N THR A 302 12.53 -9.83 -12.70
CA THR A 302 12.43 -10.87 -13.73
C THR A 302 10.98 -11.16 -14.12
N ALA A 303 10.06 -11.16 -13.14
CA ALA A 303 8.64 -11.34 -13.37
C ALA A 303 7.96 -10.13 -14.04
N ALA A 304 8.55 -8.93 -13.99
CA ALA A 304 7.91 -7.68 -14.46
C ALA A 304 7.47 -7.74 -15.94
N SER A 305 8.27 -8.36 -16.82
CA SER A 305 7.92 -8.50 -18.24
C SER A 305 6.63 -9.32 -18.46
N TRP A 306 6.45 -10.37 -17.65
CA TRP A 306 5.26 -11.21 -17.65
C TRP A 306 4.07 -10.50 -17.00
N LEU A 307 4.29 -9.82 -15.88
CA LEU A 307 3.27 -9.02 -15.18
C LEU A 307 2.65 -7.97 -16.11
N ARG A 308 3.45 -7.27 -16.92
CA ARG A 308 2.95 -6.27 -17.90
C ARG A 308 1.98 -6.85 -18.94
N ARG A 309 2.07 -8.14 -19.23
CA ARG A 309 1.20 -8.83 -20.21
C ARG A 309 0.03 -9.57 -19.54
N THR A 310 0.01 -9.62 -18.22
CA THR A 310 -0.99 -10.35 -17.45
C THR A 310 -1.97 -9.38 -16.83
N HIS A 311 -3.20 -9.33 -17.34
CA HIS A 311 -4.18 -8.31 -16.91
C HIS A 311 -4.42 -8.32 -15.40
N THR A 312 -4.66 -9.51 -14.82
CA THR A 312 -4.90 -9.69 -13.38
C THR A 312 -3.97 -10.78 -12.85
N VAL A 313 -3.28 -10.48 -11.76
CA VAL A 313 -2.28 -11.36 -11.13
C VAL A 313 -2.73 -11.65 -9.71
N ARG A 314 -2.68 -12.94 -9.34
CA ARG A 314 -2.90 -13.46 -8.00
C ARG A 314 -1.56 -13.59 -7.28
N LEU A 315 -1.48 -13.06 -6.06
CA LEU A 315 -0.34 -13.16 -5.17
C LEU A 315 -0.72 -14.08 -4.03
N ARG A 316 0.08 -15.14 -3.83
CA ARG A 316 -0.13 -16.11 -2.75
C ARG A 316 1.19 -16.29 -1.97
N PRO A 317 1.27 -15.84 -0.71
CA PRO A 317 2.46 -16.01 0.09
C PRO A 317 2.59 -17.49 0.51
N GLY A 318 3.68 -18.13 0.11
CA GLY A 318 4.10 -19.43 0.64
C GLY A 318 5.08 -19.28 1.80
N ALA A 319 5.58 -20.40 2.32
CA ALA A 319 6.56 -20.38 3.41
C ALA A 319 7.93 -19.82 3.00
N THR A 320 8.35 -20.06 1.75
CA THR A 320 9.69 -19.68 1.23
C THR A 320 9.64 -18.92 -0.09
N HIS A 321 8.47 -18.85 -0.72
CA HIS A 321 8.29 -18.19 -2.01
C HIS A 321 6.93 -17.50 -2.05
N LEU A 322 6.89 -16.31 -2.65
CA LEU A 322 5.67 -15.69 -3.12
C LEU A 322 5.35 -16.27 -4.50
N GLU A 323 4.13 -16.76 -4.67
CA GLU A 323 3.67 -17.24 -5.95
C GLU A 323 2.81 -16.17 -6.64
N LEU A 324 3.19 -15.85 -7.87
CA LEU A 324 2.44 -14.97 -8.76
C LEU A 324 1.78 -15.85 -9.84
N GLY A 325 0.48 -15.72 -10.06
CA GLY A 325 -0.22 -16.51 -11.07
C GLY A 325 -1.30 -15.74 -11.82
N ALA A 326 -1.51 -16.06 -13.09
CA ALA A 326 -2.64 -15.55 -13.86
C ALA A 326 -3.97 -16.15 -13.34
N ASP A 327 -5.10 -15.49 -13.57
CA ASP A 327 -6.42 -15.96 -13.08
C ASP A 327 -6.91 -17.24 -13.82
N ALA A 328 -6.58 -17.35 -15.11
CA ALA A 328 -7.20 -18.32 -16.03
C ALA A 328 -6.39 -19.60 -16.31
N ALA A 329 -5.13 -19.73 -15.86
CA ALA A 329 -4.30 -20.90 -16.17
C ALA A 329 -3.42 -21.34 -14.99
N ARG A 330 -3.46 -22.63 -14.64
CA ARG A 330 -2.63 -23.22 -13.56
C ARG A 330 -1.14 -23.26 -13.88
N GLU A 331 -0.77 -23.24 -15.16
CA GLU A 331 0.60 -23.44 -15.62
C GLU A 331 1.43 -22.15 -15.70
N ASP A 332 0.80 -20.98 -15.81
CA ASP A 332 1.52 -19.71 -15.93
C ASP A 332 1.72 -19.04 -14.57
N ARG A 333 2.72 -19.55 -13.83
CA ARG A 333 3.09 -19.09 -12.49
C ARG A 333 4.54 -18.62 -12.45
N ARG A 334 4.82 -17.65 -11.60
CA ARG A 334 6.18 -17.23 -11.22
C ARG A 334 6.36 -17.43 -9.71
N ARG A 335 7.57 -17.80 -9.31
CA ARG A 335 7.94 -17.98 -7.92
C ARG A 335 9.03 -16.97 -7.62
N CYS A 336 8.80 -16.14 -6.62
CA CYS A 336 9.76 -15.17 -6.13
C CYS A 336 10.18 -15.59 -4.73
N ARG A 337 11.47 -15.66 -4.44
CA ARG A 337 12.00 -16.08 -3.14
C ARG A 337 11.57 -15.11 -2.06
N ILE A 338 11.18 -15.64 -0.89
CA ILE A 338 10.93 -14.86 0.32
C ILE A 338 12.19 -14.92 1.18
N SER A 339 12.69 -13.75 1.58
CA SER A 339 13.80 -13.63 2.53
C SER A 339 13.37 -14.13 3.91
N ALA A 340 14.26 -14.84 4.58
CA ALA A 340 14.10 -15.24 5.98
C ALA A 340 14.44 -14.10 6.96
N GLU A 341 15.11 -13.04 6.48
CA GLU A 341 15.43 -11.86 7.27
C GLU A 341 14.22 -10.93 7.38
N GLU A 342 14.04 -10.34 8.56
CA GLU A 342 12.98 -9.39 8.82
C GLU A 342 13.29 -8.05 8.16
N PHE A 343 12.33 -7.48 7.44
CA PHE A 343 12.49 -6.17 6.84
C PHE A 343 12.48 -5.09 7.94
N PRO A 344 13.32 -4.04 7.85
CA PRO A 344 13.34 -2.98 8.86
C PRO A 344 11.95 -2.36 9.11
N ASP A 345 11.65 -2.02 10.37
CA ASP A 345 10.38 -1.38 10.76
C ASP A 345 10.32 0.08 10.27
N TYR A 346 10.01 0.23 8.99
CA TYR A 346 9.91 1.52 8.33
C TYR A 346 8.74 2.37 8.85
N ARG A 347 7.71 1.74 9.43
CA ARG A 347 6.55 2.46 9.97
C ARG A 347 6.90 3.18 11.25
N ALA A 348 7.66 2.53 12.13
CA ALA A 348 8.19 3.21 13.31
C ALA A 348 9.05 4.42 12.91
N MET A 349 9.90 4.29 11.88
CA MET A 349 10.67 5.40 11.33
C MET A 349 9.76 6.52 10.78
N LEU A 350 8.80 6.20 9.91
CA LEU A 350 7.86 7.18 9.34
C LEU A 350 7.04 7.91 10.41
N ALA A 351 6.59 7.18 11.44
CA ALA A 351 5.82 7.74 12.55
C ALA A 351 6.66 8.65 13.48
N ALA A 352 7.98 8.45 13.51
CA ALA A 352 8.91 9.26 14.29
C ALA A 352 9.33 10.56 13.57
N LEU A 353 9.00 10.72 12.28
CA LEU A 353 9.35 11.92 11.53
C LEU A 353 8.57 13.14 12.05
N PRO A 354 9.23 14.28 12.28
CA PRO A 354 8.54 15.52 12.64
C PRO A 354 7.63 16.01 11.50
N PRO A 355 6.71 16.94 11.79
CA PRO A 355 5.88 17.55 10.75
C PRO A 355 6.73 18.28 9.71
N VAL A 356 6.18 18.37 8.49
CA VAL A 356 6.78 19.12 7.38
C VAL A 356 6.85 20.60 7.73
N THR A 357 8.02 21.21 7.56
CA THR A 357 8.24 22.64 7.83
C THR A 357 8.16 23.46 6.54
N THR A 358 8.76 22.96 5.46
CA THR A 358 8.76 23.61 4.15
C THR A 358 8.32 22.64 3.08
N ARG A 359 7.26 23.00 2.35
CA ARG A 359 6.77 22.25 1.19
C ARG A 359 7.19 22.95 -0.08
N VAL A 360 7.76 22.20 -1.01
CA VAL A 360 8.20 22.70 -2.32
C VAL A 360 7.51 21.90 -3.41
N VAL A 361 6.95 22.54 -4.43
CA VAL A 361 6.42 21.88 -5.62
C VAL A 361 7.30 22.26 -6.80
N LEU A 362 7.99 21.26 -7.36
CA LEU A 362 8.95 21.40 -8.46
C LEU A 362 8.33 20.84 -9.74
N ASN A 363 8.62 21.47 -10.87
CA ASN A 363 8.42 20.82 -12.16
C ASN A 363 9.40 19.64 -12.30
N ARG A 364 8.87 18.44 -12.53
CA ARG A 364 9.64 17.19 -12.59
C ARG A 364 10.69 17.21 -13.69
N ALA A 365 10.33 17.67 -14.89
CA ALA A 365 11.25 17.67 -16.03
C ALA A 365 12.42 18.63 -15.80
N ALA A 366 12.15 19.83 -15.27
CA ALA A 366 13.20 20.78 -14.90
C ALA A 366 14.09 20.24 -13.78
N ALA A 367 13.52 19.55 -12.79
CA ALA A 367 14.29 18.91 -11.72
C ALA A 367 15.22 17.81 -12.23
N LEU A 368 14.72 16.94 -13.12
CA LEU A 368 15.54 15.90 -13.73
C LEU A 368 16.65 16.50 -14.60
N ALA A 369 16.35 17.51 -15.42
CA ALA A 369 17.38 18.19 -16.20
C ALA A 369 18.49 18.77 -15.31
N ALA A 370 18.13 19.45 -14.22
CA ALA A 370 19.11 19.99 -13.28
C ALA A 370 19.96 18.90 -12.58
N LEU A 371 19.37 17.73 -12.33
CA LEU A 371 20.09 16.58 -11.77
C LEU A 371 21.01 15.91 -12.80
N GLU A 372 20.59 15.83 -14.06
CA GLU A 372 21.36 15.24 -15.17
C GLU A 372 22.53 16.12 -15.61
N GLU A 373 22.37 17.44 -15.53
CA GLU A 373 23.43 18.41 -15.79
C GLU A 373 24.41 18.55 -14.61
N CYS A 374 24.08 18.00 -13.43
CA CYS A 374 24.92 18.08 -12.25
C CYS A 374 26.13 17.14 -12.37
N ALA A 375 27.32 17.72 -12.55
CA ALA A 375 28.57 16.95 -12.61
C ALA A 375 29.09 16.52 -11.21
N ALA A 376 28.63 17.16 -10.15
CA ALA A 376 29.03 16.86 -8.77
C ALA A 376 28.25 15.65 -8.23
N PRO A 377 28.82 14.87 -7.29
CA PRO A 377 28.10 13.77 -6.65
C PRO A 377 26.97 14.25 -5.74
N THR A 378 27.00 15.52 -5.34
CA THR A 378 26.00 16.16 -4.48
C THR A 378 25.34 17.35 -5.19
N ILE A 379 24.07 17.59 -4.87
CA ILE A 379 23.28 18.70 -5.37
C ILE A 379 22.55 19.38 -4.21
N THR A 380 22.44 20.70 -4.27
CA THR A 380 21.84 21.51 -3.20
C THR A 380 20.45 21.99 -3.61
N LEU A 381 19.45 21.75 -2.77
CA LEU A 381 18.14 22.40 -2.87
C LEU A 381 18.13 23.62 -1.94
N VAL A 382 17.93 24.81 -2.50
CA VAL A 382 17.82 26.06 -1.76
C VAL A 382 16.41 26.62 -1.92
N VAL A 383 15.79 26.93 -0.79
CA VAL A 383 14.50 27.63 -0.70
C VAL A 383 14.73 28.91 0.09
N ASP A 384 14.57 30.06 -0.55
CA ASP A 384 14.76 31.36 0.08
C ASP A 384 13.79 32.41 -0.50
N SER A 385 13.96 33.68 -0.13
CA SER A 385 13.13 34.77 -0.62
C SER A 385 13.28 35.06 -2.13
N ALA A 386 14.37 34.62 -2.76
CA ALA A 386 14.59 34.74 -4.20
C ALA A 386 13.93 33.59 -4.99
N GLY A 387 13.48 32.53 -4.30
CA GLY A 387 12.73 31.43 -4.87
C GLY A 387 13.36 30.08 -4.52
N VAL A 388 13.18 29.11 -5.42
CA VAL A 388 13.67 27.75 -5.25
C VAL A 388 14.75 27.48 -6.30
N ARG A 389 15.88 26.90 -5.90
CA ARG A 389 16.96 26.49 -6.79
C ARG A 389 17.38 25.05 -6.49
N LEU A 390 17.68 24.29 -7.54
CA LEU A 390 18.31 22.98 -7.44
C LEU A 390 19.66 23.03 -8.13
N GLY A 391 20.73 22.91 -7.36
CA GLY A 391 22.08 23.25 -7.80
C GLY A 391 22.17 24.74 -8.15
N VAL A 392 22.60 25.04 -9.37
CA VAL A 392 22.66 26.40 -9.91
C VAL A 392 21.38 26.80 -10.66
N ALA A 393 20.50 25.85 -10.96
CA ALA A 393 19.33 26.08 -11.78
C ALA A 393 18.17 26.67 -10.95
N PRO A 394 17.56 27.78 -11.37
CA PRO A 394 16.31 28.25 -10.79
C PRO A 394 15.16 27.31 -11.17
N MET A 395 14.33 26.99 -10.19
CA MET A 395 13.14 26.16 -10.38
C MET A 395 11.93 27.07 -10.52
N GLY A 396 11.13 26.87 -11.57
CA GLY A 396 9.78 27.44 -11.69
C GLY A 396 8.84 26.77 -10.69
N ALA A 397 9.10 26.95 -9.40
CA ALA A 397 8.55 26.19 -8.31
C ALA A 397 7.84 27.08 -7.30
N THR A 398 6.93 26.49 -6.53
CA THR A 398 6.28 27.14 -5.40
C THR A 398 6.83 26.56 -4.10
N ALA A 399 7.00 27.41 -3.09
CA ALA A 399 7.43 26.98 -1.76
C ALA A 399 6.58 27.63 -0.68
N ALA A 400 6.23 26.85 0.33
CA ALA A 400 5.50 27.30 1.52
C ALA A 400 6.23 26.80 2.77
N GLY A 401 6.72 27.74 3.58
CA GLY A 401 7.48 27.45 4.80
C GLY A 401 8.70 28.37 4.95
N PRO A 402 9.49 28.20 6.01
CA PRO A 402 10.72 28.96 6.22
C PRO A 402 11.79 28.63 5.16
N PRO A 403 12.76 29.54 4.94
CA PRO A 403 13.92 29.26 4.09
C PRO A 403 14.69 28.03 4.57
N MET A 404 15.18 27.24 3.62
CA MET A 404 15.92 26.02 3.91
C MET A 404 16.95 25.72 2.82
N THR A 405 18.12 25.25 3.26
CA THR A 405 19.15 24.71 2.38
C THR A 405 19.43 23.28 2.80
N ILE A 406 19.32 22.35 1.86
CA ILE A 406 19.51 20.92 2.08
C ILE A 406 20.30 20.32 0.92
N HIS A 407 21.15 19.33 1.21
CA HIS A 407 22.06 18.73 0.25
C HIS A 407 21.71 17.26 0.08
N PHE A 408 21.76 16.76 -1.15
CA PHE A 408 21.50 15.36 -1.46
C PHE A 408 22.60 14.80 -2.34
N ALA A 409 22.93 13.53 -2.14
CA ALA A 409 23.64 12.78 -3.16
C ALA A 409 22.74 12.63 -4.39
N VAL A 410 23.27 12.90 -5.59
CA VAL A 410 22.49 12.81 -6.85
C VAL A 410 21.94 11.39 -7.02
N ILE A 411 22.71 10.37 -6.67
CA ILE A 411 22.30 8.96 -6.69
C ILE A 411 21.12 8.63 -5.76
N THR A 412 20.81 9.51 -4.80
CA THR A 412 19.67 9.37 -3.87
C THR A 412 18.48 10.17 -4.37
N LEU A 413 18.70 11.42 -4.79
CA LEU A 413 17.63 12.32 -5.21
C LEU A 413 17.10 12.01 -6.61
N TYR A 414 17.97 11.65 -7.56
CA TYR A 414 17.56 11.38 -8.95
C TYR A 414 16.54 10.25 -9.06
N PRO A 415 16.76 9.05 -8.48
CA PRO A 415 15.76 7.98 -8.56
C PRO A 415 14.45 8.35 -7.86
N ALA A 416 14.50 9.14 -6.79
CA ALA A 416 13.32 9.59 -6.06
C ALA A 416 12.44 10.55 -6.90
N VAL A 417 13.05 11.49 -7.62
CA VAL A 417 12.35 12.40 -8.55
C VAL A 417 11.91 11.66 -9.82
N ALA A 418 12.75 10.78 -10.35
CA ALA A 418 12.44 9.99 -11.54
C ALA A 418 11.30 8.99 -11.29
N GLY A 419 11.16 8.46 -10.07
CA GLY A 419 10.05 7.56 -9.72
C GLY A 419 8.69 8.25 -9.61
N ALA A 420 8.66 9.56 -9.34
CA ALA A 420 7.41 10.32 -9.20
C ALA A 420 6.59 10.34 -10.51
N VAL A 421 5.26 10.34 -10.36
CA VAL A 421 4.29 10.30 -11.45
C VAL A 421 3.78 11.71 -11.75
N GLY A 422 3.55 12.02 -13.02
CA GLY A 422 3.00 13.32 -13.42
C GLY A 422 4.06 14.42 -13.62
N PRO A 423 3.62 15.64 -13.94
CA PRO A 423 4.51 16.73 -14.33
C PRO A 423 5.19 17.42 -13.13
N ASP A 424 4.61 17.30 -11.94
CA ASP A 424 5.04 18.02 -10.75
C ASP A 424 5.36 17.07 -9.58
N VAL A 425 6.45 17.38 -8.89
CA VAL A 425 6.94 16.65 -7.72
C VAL A 425 6.88 17.54 -6.50
N MET A 426 6.27 17.03 -5.44
CA MET A 426 6.24 17.68 -4.15
C MET A 426 7.35 17.14 -3.26
N VAL A 427 8.17 18.06 -2.75
CA VAL A 427 9.27 17.81 -1.83
C VAL A 427 8.93 18.48 -0.50
N ASP A 428 8.59 17.63 0.47
CA ASP A 428 8.25 17.97 1.83
C ASP A 428 9.52 17.88 2.69
N LEU A 429 9.99 19.04 3.15
CA LEU A 429 11.21 19.20 3.92
C LEU A 429 10.88 19.36 5.41
N LEU A 430 11.63 18.65 6.25
CA LEU A 430 11.40 18.58 7.70
C LEU A 430 12.45 19.45 8.43
N ALA A 431 13.72 19.16 8.18
CA ALA A 431 14.88 19.91 8.64
C ALA A 431 16.07 19.63 7.69
N PRO A 432 17.15 20.43 7.71
CA PRO A 432 18.31 20.24 6.82
C PRO A 432 19.03 18.89 6.94
N ASP A 433 18.92 18.24 8.10
CA ASP A 433 19.57 16.97 8.45
C ASP A 433 18.58 15.79 8.52
N LEU A 434 17.31 16.02 8.21
CA LEU A 434 16.25 15.02 8.19
C LEU A 434 15.86 14.63 6.76
N PRO A 435 15.34 13.41 6.54
CA PRO A 435 14.93 12.97 5.21
C PRO A 435 13.89 13.89 4.60
N ALA A 436 14.02 14.15 3.31
CA ALA A 436 12.97 14.80 2.53
C ALA A 436 11.95 13.76 2.05
N ARG A 437 10.67 14.12 2.12
CA ARG A 437 9.55 13.32 1.60
C ARG A 437 9.24 13.77 0.18
N ILE A 438 9.38 12.87 -0.79
CA ILE A 438 9.19 13.13 -2.21
C ILE A 438 7.97 12.34 -2.67
N ARG A 439 7.01 13.03 -3.29
CA ARG A 439 5.76 12.43 -3.79
C ARG A 439 5.29 13.14 -5.05
N SER A 440 4.47 12.48 -5.84
CA SER A 440 3.77 13.15 -6.94
C SER A 440 2.82 14.20 -6.37
N ALA A 441 2.64 15.33 -7.07
CA ALA A 441 1.68 16.34 -6.63
C ALA A 441 0.23 15.82 -6.69
N ASP A 442 -0.09 15.02 -7.72
CA ASP A 442 -1.44 14.57 -8.04
C ASP A 442 -1.74 13.11 -7.65
N ASP A 443 -0.71 12.34 -7.29
CA ASP A 443 -0.79 10.91 -6.97
C ASP A 443 -0.02 10.62 -5.67
N GLY A 444 -0.77 10.43 -4.58
CA GLY A 444 -0.21 10.19 -3.24
C GLY A 444 0.22 8.75 -2.97
N ASP A 445 0.02 7.83 -3.91
CA ASP A 445 0.23 6.40 -3.66
C ASP A 445 1.73 6.04 -3.68
N LEU A 446 2.62 6.91 -4.18
CA LEU A 446 4.08 6.76 -4.12
C LEU A 446 4.68 7.82 -3.19
N LEU A 447 5.44 7.35 -2.20
CA LEU A 447 6.25 8.18 -1.32
C LEU A 447 7.69 7.67 -1.33
N THR A 448 8.65 8.57 -1.52
CA THR A 448 10.07 8.28 -1.38
C THR A 448 10.66 9.20 -0.33
N LEU A 449 11.29 8.63 0.70
CA LEU A 449 12.20 9.34 1.58
C LEU A 449 13.60 9.38 0.97
N ALA A 450 14.20 10.56 0.91
CA ALA A 450 15.59 10.75 0.49
C ALA A 450 16.39 11.35 1.66
N MET A 451 17.41 10.63 2.12
CA MET A 451 18.30 11.12 3.17
C MET A 451 19.18 12.25 2.63
N PRO A 452 19.32 13.36 3.37
CA PRO A 452 20.30 14.37 3.03
C PRO A 452 21.72 13.85 3.23
N CYS A 453 22.66 14.46 2.53
CA CYS A 453 24.09 14.29 2.79
C CYS A 453 24.64 15.57 3.43
N ARG A 454 25.86 15.46 3.99
CA ARG A 454 26.59 16.67 4.36
C ARG A 454 27.00 17.41 3.07
N PRO A 455 27.07 18.75 3.10
CA PRO A 455 27.69 19.48 2.01
C PRO A 455 29.12 18.97 1.83
N ASP A 456 29.54 18.80 0.57
CA ASP A 456 30.95 18.57 0.29
C ASP A 456 31.73 19.77 0.82
N LEU A 457 32.60 19.53 1.82
CA LEU A 457 33.60 20.52 2.19
C LEU A 457 34.48 20.71 0.95
N PRO A 458 34.71 21.94 0.46
CA PRO A 458 35.68 22.14 -0.60
C PRO A 458 36.99 21.51 -0.14
N GLU A 459 37.58 20.63 -0.96
CA GLU A 459 38.91 20.07 -0.70
C GLU A 459 39.82 21.24 -0.32
N GLU A 460 40.30 21.25 0.93
CA GLU A 460 41.37 22.14 1.32
C GLU A 460 42.48 21.91 0.31
N THR A 461 42.71 22.92 -0.52
CA THR A 461 43.75 22.92 -1.53
C THR A 461 45.06 22.78 -0.76
N SER A 462 45.55 21.55 -0.64
CA SER A 462 46.84 21.26 -0.03
C SER A 462 47.89 22.01 -0.84
N ARG A 463 48.39 23.10 -0.26
CA ARG A 463 49.61 23.78 -0.68
C ARG A 463 50.83 22.98 -0.27
#